data_AF-A0A2Z6ETY5-F1
#
_entry.id   AF-A0A2Z6ETY5-F1
#
_cell.length_a   1.000
_cell.length_b   1.000
_cell.length_c   1.000
_cell.angle_alpha   90.00
_cell.angle_beta   90.00
_cell.angle_gamma   90.00
#
_symmetry.space_group_name_H-M   'P 1'
#
loop_
_entity.id
_entity.type
_entity.pdbx_description
1 polymer ?
#
loop_
_entity_poly.entity_id
_entity_poly.type
_entity_poly.pdbx_seq_one_letter_code
_entity_poly.pdbx_strand_id
1 'polypeptide(L)'
;MLDFNKFKSRLMEFLQSYGLKYSDLKASHKRTGYLRWRIDWRADYNKSFKRDFEKMKNAIELYNKALSKKDVLAAKAGLMDVSIRIGLLASSPFNAISHDLTRALNNKFFSWPSLGKGYTIPVEYFDKEKNEIDQKELVDLNIIQKILIDLVKYHGVKDEELERVDKRTGHLVWGINLNSDFNQIFNEKLLALQAAFDGYEKAAIQEDWRAVRAILQRIRLINFQLHKFLSAVRLALESAWSDKRFWPSFPENYKVPAHYNYKE
;
A
#
# COMPACT_ATOMS: atom_id res chain seq x y z
N MET A 1 -12.86 10.21 3.61
CA MET A 1 -11.46 9.72 3.64
C MET A 1 -11.42 8.38 4.36
N LEU A 2 -10.63 7.44 3.87
CA LEU A 2 -10.39 6.14 4.51
C LEU A 2 -9.81 6.34 5.92
N ASP A 3 -10.41 5.73 6.94
CA ASP A 3 -9.99 5.88 8.33
C ASP A 3 -9.44 4.55 8.89
N PHE A 4 -8.13 4.39 8.80
CA PHE A 4 -7.42 3.22 9.31
C PHE A 4 -7.47 3.12 10.83
N ASN A 5 -7.47 4.26 11.53
CA ASN A 5 -7.47 4.27 12.99
C ASN A 5 -8.83 3.85 13.52
N LYS A 6 -9.92 4.31 12.92
CA LYS A 6 -11.28 3.85 13.26
C LYS A 6 -11.40 2.34 13.07
N PHE A 7 -10.96 1.81 11.94
CA PHE A 7 -10.94 0.36 11.70
C PHE A 7 -10.10 -0.38 12.76
N LYS A 8 -8.91 0.11 13.09
CA LYS A 8 -8.06 -0.49 14.13
C LYS A 8 -8.73 -0.48 15.49
N SER A 9 -9.36 0.61 15.89
CA SER A 9 -10.07 0.68 17.17
C SER A 9 -11.19 -0.36 17.24
N ARG A 10 -12.01 -0.47 16.19
CA ARG A 10 -13.05 -1.51 16.10
C ARG A 10 -12.49 -2.94 16.13
N LEU A 11 -11.41 -3.18 15.39
CA LEU A 11 -10.75 -4.48 15.41
C LEU A 11 -10.16 -4.78 16.80
N MET A 12 -9.61 -3.79 17.51
CA MET A 12 -9.13 -3.94 18.88
C MET A 12 -10.28 -4.26 19.84
N GLU A 13 -11.41 -3.56 19.76
CA GLU A 13 -12.62 -3.84 20.55
C GLU A 13 -13.07 -5.30 20.35
N PHE A 14 -13.10 -5.77 19.11
CA PHE A 14 -13.36 -7.17 18.79
C PHE A 14 -12.33 -8.12 19.42
N LEU A 15 -11.03 -7.84 19.31
CA LEU A 15 -10.01 -8.72 19.92
C LEU A 15 -10.14 -8.76 21.45
N GLN A 16 -10.50 -7.64 22.07
CA GLN A 16 -10.70 -7.51 23.51
C GLN A 16 -11.94 -8.23 24.02
N SER A 17 -13.02 -8.33 23.22
CA SER A 17 -14.20 -9.12 23.60
C SER A 17 -13.88 -10.62 23.71
N TYR A 18 -12.83 -11.08 23.04
CA TYR A 18 -12.26 -12.41 23.20
C TYR A 18 -11.08 -12.45 24.20
N GLY A 19 -10.92 -11.44 25.05
CA GLY A 19 -9.94 -11.43 26.14
C GLY A 19 -8.49 -11.10 25.75
N LEU A 20 -8.21 -10.71 24.49
CA LEU A 20 -6.88 -10.23 24.11
C LEU A 20 -6.65 -8.80 24.60
N LYS A 21 -5.60 -8.59 25.38
CA LYS A 21 -5.19 -7.25 25.85
C LYS A 21 -4.07 -6.68 24.97
N TYR A 22 -3.90 -5.37 25.05
CA TYR A 22 -2.80 -4.67 24.36
C TYR A 22 -1.41 -5.29 24.68
N SER A 23 -1.21 -5.73 25.93
CA SER A 23 0.01 -6.42 26.36
C SER A 23 0.29 -7.69 25.57
N ASP A 24 -0.74 -8.44 25.19
CA ASP A 24 -0.61 -9.70 24.44
C ASP A 24 -0.18 -9.45 23.00
N LEU A 25 -0.72 -8.38 22.41
CA LEU A 25 -0.36 -7.91 21.07
C LEU A 25 1.10 -7.42 21.05
N LYS A 26 1.52 -6.68 22.09
CA LYS A 26 2.91 -6.23 22.26
C LYS A 26 3.87 -7.40 22.49
N ALA A 27 3.53 -8.35 23.37
CA ALA A 27 4.37 -9.50 23.68
C ALA A 27 4.63 -10.38 22.44
N SER A 28 3.68 -10.43 21.51
CA SER A 28 3.84 -11.13 20.23
C SER A 28 4.98 -10.60 19.36
N HIS A 29 5.46 -9.37 19.58
CA HIS A 29 6.58 -8.79 18.83
C HIS A 29 7.90 -9.52 19.07
N LYS A 30 8.00 -10.28 20.17
CA LYS A 30 9.13 -11.18 20.45
C LYS A 30 9.02 -12.52 19.72
N ARG A 31 7.88 -12.83 19.09
CA ARG A 31 7.66 -14.07 18.33
C ARG A 31 8.05 -13.86 16.86
N THR A 32 8.44 -14.94 16.19
CA THR A 32 8.81 -14.93 14.77
C THR A 32 7.66 -15.43 13.88
N GLY A 33 7.70 -15.08 12.60
CA GLY A 33 6.74 -15.57 11.60
C GLY A 33 5.29 -15.14 11.82
N TYR A 34 4.36 -16.07 11.56
CA TYR A 34 2.90 -15.86 11.62
C TYR A 34 2.36 -15.64 13.05
N LEU A 35 3.21 -15.83 14.07
CA LEU A 35 2.85 -15.69 15.49
C LEU A 35 2.97 -14.25 16.02
N ARG A 36 3.45 -13.31 15.20
CA ARG A 36 3.60 -11.90 15.55
C ARG A 36 2.44 -11.06 15.00
N TRP A 37 1.86 -10.18 15.82
CA TRP A 37 0.98 -9.12 15.34
C TRP A 37 1.82 -8.02 14.67
N ARG A 38 1.43 -7.59 13.47
CA ARG A 38 2.14 -6.60 12.65
C ARG A 38 1.50 -5.21 12.67
N ILE A 39 0.22 -5.10 13.00
CA ILE A 39 -0.41 -3.81 13.25
C ILE A 39 0.30 -3.17 14.45
N ASP A 40 0.82 -1.97 14.22
CA ASP A 40 1.28 -1.12 15.31
C ASP A 40 0.06 -0.42 15.91
N TRP A 41 -0.46 -1.00 16.98
CA TRP A 41 -1.66 -0.54 17.67
C TRP A 41 -1.51 0.82 18.36
N ARG A 42 -0.30 1.37 18.49
CA ARG A 42 -0.04 2.74 19.00
C ARG A 42 0.13 3.76 17.89
N ALA A 43 0.52 3.33 16.69
CA ALA A 43 0.75 4.25 15.59
C ALA A 43 -0.57 4.84 15.07
N ASP A 44 -0.54 6.13 14.77
CA ASP A 44 -1.57 6.79 13.97
C ASP A 44 -1.33 6.45 12.49
N TYR A 45 -2.14 5.54 11.95
CA TYR A 45 -2.02 5.09 10.57
C TYR A 45 -2.51 6.15 9.58
N ASN A 46 -3.52 6.95 9.93
CA ASN A 46 -3.98 8.05 9.07
C ASN A 46 -2.88 9.10 8.91
N LYS A 47 -2.24 9.51 10.01
CA LYS A 47 -1.14 10.46 10.01
C LYS A 47 0.10 9.91 9.31
N SER A 48 0.46 8.66 9.56
CA SER A 48 1.62 8.03 8.92
C SER A 48 1.42 7.90 7.42
N PHE A 49 0.25 7.43 6.98
CA PHE A 49 -0.13 7.36 5.57
C PHE A 49 -0.03 8.74 4.91
N LYS A 50 -0.68 9.78 5.47
CA LYS A 50 -0.61 11.15 4.94
C LYS A 50 0.83 11.68 4.86
N ARG A 51 1.62 11.49 5.93
CA ARG A 51 3.03 11.91 5.96
C ARG A 51 3.85 11.23 4.88
N ASP A 52 3.72 9.92 4.74
CA ASP A 52 4.52 9.14 3.80
C ASP A 52 4.15 9.50 2.34
N PHE A 53 2.87 9.83 2.08
CA PHE A 53 2.45 10.44 0.81
C PHE A 53 3.06 11.82 0.55
N GLU A 54 3.03 12.73 1.52
CA GLU A 54 3.64 14.05 1.34
C GLU A 54 5.15 13.97 1.11
N LYS A 55 5.84 13.05 1.81
CA LYS A 55 7.26 12.77 1.55
C LYS A 55 7.50 12.23 0.14
N MET A 56 6.61 11.35 -0.34
CA MET A 56 6.70 10.85 -1.72
C MET A 56 6.52 11.96 -2.75
N LYS A 57 5.58 12.89 -2.54
CA LYS A 57 5.41 14.07 -3.40
C LYS A 57 6.67 14.93 -3.45
N ASN A 58 7.27 15.21 -2.28
CA ASN A 58 8.52 15.96 -2.21
C ASN A 58 9.68 15.26 -2.94
N ALA A 59 9.74 13.93 -2.89
CA ALA A 59 10.75 13.14 -3.61
C ALA A 59 10.55 13.19 -5.14
N ILE A 60 9.31 13.15 -5.61
CA ILE A 60 8.97 13.36 -7.02
C ILE A 60 9.33 14.78 -7.46
N GLU A 61 9.06 15.78 -6.62
CA GLU A 61 9.43 17.16 -6.89
C GLU A 61 10.96 17.33 -6.98
N LEU A 62 11.73 16.69 -6.08
CA LEU A 62 13.18 16.63 -6.17
C LEU A 62 13.62 16.03 -7.51
N TYR A 63 13.06 14.88 -7.89
CA TYR A 63 13.37 14.23 -9.17
C TYR A 63 13.16 15.21 -10.35
N ASN A 64 11.99 15.83 -10.44
CA ASN A 64 11.66 16.74 -11.53
C ASN A 64 12.54 17.99 -11.56
N LYS A 65 12.79 18.61 -10.40
CA LYS A 65 13.67 19.80 -10.29
C LYS A 65 15.12 19.48 -10.61
N ALA A 66 15.59 18.30 -10.24
CA ALA A 66 16.96 17.86 -10.52
C ALA A 66 17.15 17.57 -12.00
N LEU A 67 16.20 16.85 -12.60
CA LEU A 67 16.23 16.50 -14.02
C LEU A 67 16.22 17.74 -14.92
N SER A 68 15.39 18.75 -14.60
CA SER A 68 15.34 20.01 -15.38
C SER A 68 16.65 20.80 -15.34
N LYS A 69 17.45 20.62 -14.29
CA LYS A 69 18.80 21.19 -14.15
C LYS A 69 19.91 20.27 -14.65
N LYS A 70 19.56 19.11 -15.22
CA LYS A 70 20.50 18.05 -15.64
C LYS A 70 21.36 17.50 -14.49
N ASP A 71 20.91 17.63 -13.23
CA ASP A 71 21.54 17.00 -12.07
C ASP A 71 21.05 15.55 -11.94
N VAL A 72 21.73 14.65 -12.63
CA VAL A 72 21.35 13.23 -12.70
C VAL A 72 21.51 12.50 -11.36
N LEU A 73 22.41 12.94 -10.48
CA LEU A 73 22.60 12.32 -9.16
C LEU A 73 21.47 12.72 -8.21
N ALA A 74 21.06 14.00 -8.21
CA ALA A 74 19.93 14.43 -7.40
C ALA A 74 18.61 13.84 -7.91
N ALA A 75 18.48 13.68 -9.23
CA ALA A 75 17.33 13.01 -9.83
C ALA A 75 17.26 11.53 -9.41
N LYS A 76 18.39 10.80 -9.50
CA LYS A 76 18.50 9.42 -9.00
C LYS A 76 18.14 9.32 -7.52
N ALA A 77 18.61 10.26 -6.69
CA ALA A 77 18.30 10.29 -5.26
C ALA A 77 16.79 10.49 -5.01
N GLY A 78 16.15 11.40 -5.77
CA GLY A 78 14.70 11.58 -5.74
C GLY A 78 13.97 10.28 -6.08
N LEU A 79 14.36 9.59 -7.17
CA LEU A 79 13.72 8.33 -7.58
C LEU A 79 13.89 7.21 -6.55
N MET A 80 15.08 7.12 -5.93
CA MET A 80 15.35 6.18 -4.85
C MET A 80 14.47 6.48 -3.63
N ASP A 81 14.30 7.74 -3.24
CA ASP A 81 13.43 8.07 -2.11
C ASP A 81 11.95 7.77 -2.43
N VAL A 82 11.47 8.03 -3.65
CA VAL A 82 10.12 7.62 -4.08
C VAL A 82 9.93 6.11 -3.87
N SER A 83 10.91 5.30 -4.28
CA SER A 83 10.89 3.85 -4.08
C SER A 83 10.78 3.47 -2.59
N ILE A 84 11.56 4.12 -1.73
CA ILE A 84 11.52 3.93 -0.27
C ILE A 84 10.13 4.29 0.28
N ARG A 85 9.56 5.43 -0.10
CA ARG A 85 8.23 5.89 0.38
C ARG A 85 7.11 4.96 -0.08
N ILE A 86 7.12 4.51 -1.34
CA ILE A 86 6.19 3.48 -1.83
C ILE A 86 6.32 2.19 -1.00
N GLY A 87 7.55 1.78 -0.66
CA GLY A 87 7.81 0.63 0.20
C GLY A 87 7.20 0.74 1.59
N LEU A 88 7.26 1.94 2.19
CA LEU A 88 6.63 2.23 3.48
C LEU A 88 5.11 2.14 3.38
N LEU A 89 4.50 2.79 2.37
CA LEU A 89 3.07 2.74 2.10
C LEU A 89 2.58 1.29 1.85
N ALA A 90 3.32 0.50 1.08
CA ALA A 90 3.01 -0.90 0.81
C ALA A 90 3.04 -1.77 2.10
N SER A 91 3.94 -1.45 3.02
CA SER A 91 4.16 -2.23 4.25
C SER A 91 3.13 -1.88 5.33
N SER A 92 2.91 -0.59 5.56
CA SER A 92 1.94 -0.10 6.53
C SER A 92 1.12 1.03 5.90
N PRO A 93 -0.22 0.93 5.91
CA PRO A 93 -1.02 0.02 6.74
C PRO A 93 -1.32 -1.35 6.10
N PHE A 94 -1.13 -1.51 4.78
CA PHE A 94 -1.77 -2.59 4.02
C PHE A 94 -1.28 -4.00 4.38
N ASN A 95 0.03 -4.27 4.31
CA ASN A 95 0.56 -5.59 4.66
C ASN A 95 0.32 -5.93 6.13
N ALA A 96 0.47 -4.95 7.03
CA ALA A 96 0.20 -5.14 8.46
C ALA A 96 -1.24 -5.61 8.73
N ILE A 97 -2.24 -4.92 8.16
CA ILE A 97 -3.65 -5.28 8.30
C ILE A 97 -3.93 -6.65 7.68
N SER A 98 -3.47 -6.89 6.45
CA SER A 98 -3.71 -8.17 5.76
C SER A 98 -3.13 -9.36 6.52
N HIS A 99 -1.92 -9.21 7.07
CA HIS A 99 -1.26 -10.23 7.87
C HIS A 99 -2.05 -10.56 9.14
N ASP A 100 -2.44 -9.54 9.89
CA ASP A 100 -3.09 -9.73 11.19
C ASP A 100 -4.52 -10.25 11.03
N LEU A 101 -5.22 -9.87 9.96
CA LEU A 101 -6.50 -10.47 9.60
C LEU A 101 -6.34 -11.93 9.14
N THR A 102 -5.27 -12.27 8.41
CA THR A 102 -4.97 -13.69 8.08
C THR A 102 -4.82 -14.51 9.35
N ARG A 103 -4.15 -13.97 10.36
CA ARG A 103 -4.05 -14.61 11.68
C ARG A 103 -5.41 -14.72 12.36
N ALA A 104 -6.14 -13.61 12.49
CA ALA A 104 -7.41 -13.58 13.20
C ALA A 104 -8.44 -14.54 12.58
N LEU A 105 -8.57 -14.54 11.26
CA LEU A 105 -9.55 -15.36 10.53
C LEU A 105 -9.26 -16.86 10.55
N ASN A 106 -7.99 -17.25 10.73
CA ASN A 106 -7.58 -18.67 10.79
C ASN A 106 -7.40 -19.18 12.23
N ASN A 107 -7.50 -18.31 13.23
CA ASN A 107 -7.33 -18.71 14.62
C ASN A 107 -8.64 -19.28 15.18
N LYS A 108 -8.61 -20.58 15.54
CA LYS A 108 -9.74 -21.30 16.14
C LYS A 108 -10.26 -20.65 17.44
N PHE A 109 -9.42 -19.87 18.12
CA PHE A 109 -9.77 -19.12 19.33
C PHE A 109 -11.01 -18.22 19.14
N PHE A 110 -11.21 -17.66 17.96
CA PHE A 110 -12.33 -16.75 17.70
C PHE A 110 -13.64 -17.46 17.31
N SER A 111 -13.62 -18.79 17.14
CA SER A 111 -14.81 -19.61 16.82
C SER A 111 -15.70 -19.04 15.72
N TRP A 112 -15.10 -18.54 14.64
CA TRP A 112 -15.82 -17.88 13.54
C TRP A 112 -16.95 -18.74 12.95
N PRO A 113 -18.17 -18.19 12.78
CA PRO A 113 -19.29 -18.94 12.19
C PRO A 113 -18.98 -19.36 10.76
N SER A 114 -19.44 -20.55 10.36
CA SER A 114 -19.23 -21.05 8.99
C SER A 114 -19.88 -20.13 7.97
N LEU A 115 -19.15 -19.82 6.89
CA LEU A 115 -19.73 -19.11 5.76
C LEU A 115 -20.66 -19.98 4.94
N GLY A 116 -20.51 -21.31 4.93
CA GLY A 116 -21.30 -22.20 4.07
C GLY A 116 -21.07 -21.96 2.56
N LYS A 117 -21.66 -22.81 1.72
CA LYS A 117 -21.56 -22.68 0.26
C LYS A 117 -22.46 -21.53 -0.23
N GLY A 118 -21.91 -20.62 -1.03
CA GLY A 118 -22.69 -19.58 -1.71
C GLY A 118 -23.14 -18.40 -0.83
N TYR A 119 -22.60 -18.25 0.39
CA TYR A 119 -22.94 -17.09 1.21
C TYR A 119 -22.46 -15.79 0.57
N THR A 120 -23.38 -14.85 0.48
CA THR A 120 -23.15 -13.48 0.07
C THR A 120 -23.31 -12.58 1.28
N ILE A 121 -22.45 -11.56 1.36
CA ILE A 121 -22.59 -10.53 2.37
C ILE A 121 -23.85 -9.71 2.02
N PRO A 122 -24.76 -9.47 2.97
CA PRO A 122 -25.93 -8.64 2.74
C PRO A 122 -25.55 -7.25 2.19
N VAL A 123 -26.30 -6.77 1.19
CA VAL A 123 -25.96 -5.57 0.41
C VAL A 123 -26.08 -4.29 1.23
N GLU A 124 -26.98 -4.27 2.22
CA GLU A 124 -27.24 -3.18 3.15
C GLU A 124 -26.00 -2.75 3.96
N TYR A 125 -25.02 -3.67 4.12
CA TYR A 125 -23.76 -3.34 4.76
C TYR A 125 -22.88 -2.44 3.88
N PHE A 126 -23.05 -2.43 2.57
CA PHE A 126 -22.28 -1.61 1.64
C PHE A 126 -23.03 -0.38 1.13
N ASP A 127 -24.33 -0.27 1.42
CA ASP A 127 -25.11 0.89 1.02
C ASP A 127 -24.63 2.13 1.77
N LYS A 128 -23.97 3.02 1.04
CA LYS A 128 -23.76 4.41 1.44
C LYS A 128 -24.29 5.29 0.33
N GLU A 129 -25.04 6.33 0.72
CA GLU A 129 -25.16 7.57 -0.04
C GLU A 129 -23.75 7.94 -0.51
N LYS A 130 -23.60 8.24 -1.80
CA LYS A 130 -22.33 8.62 -2.42
C LYS A 130 -21.75 9.84 -1.71
N ASN A 131 -21.04 9.63 -0.61
CA ASN A 131 -20.08 10.59 -0.13
C ASN A 131 -18.93 10.48 -1.12
N GLU A 132 -18.98 11.35 -2.12
CA GLU A 132 -17.87 11.60 -3.03
C GLU A 132 -16.60 11.60 -2.20
N ILE A 133 -15.72 10.63 -2.45
CA ILE A 133 -14.35 10.80 -1.98
C ILE A 133 -13.90 12.10 -2.63
N ASP A 134 -13.38 13.03 -1.83
CA ASP A 134 -12.74 14.21 -2.37
C ASP A 134 -11.49 13.74 -3.12
N GLN A 135 -11.69 13.37 -4.39
CA GLN A 135 -10.67 12.83 -5.28
C GLN A 135 -9.54 13.86 -5.47
N LYS A 136 -9.80 15.13 -5.15
CA LYS A 136 -8.81 16.22 -5.18
C LYS A 136 -7.67 16.03 -4.17
N GLU A 137 -7.84 15.24 -3.11
CA GLU A 137 -6.75 14.91 -2.18
C GLU A 137 -6.02 13.58 -2.50
N LEU A 138 -6.48 12.81 -3.48
CA LEU A 138 -5.84 11.55 -3.86
C LEU A 138 -4.58 11.82 -4.69
N VAL A 139 -3.52 11.07 -4.38
CA VAL A 139 -2.22 11.24 -5.02
C VAL A 139 -2.21 10.70 -6.43
N ASP A 140 -1.66 11.47 -7.35
CA ASP A 140 -1.44 11.07 -8.74
C ASP A 140 -0.24 10.11 -8.82
N LEU A 141 -0.48 8.82 -8.69
CA LEU A 141 0.47 7.74 -8.97
C LEU A 141 0.79 7.60 -10.47
N ASN A 142 -0.01 8.17 -11.37
CA ASN A 142 0.32 8.18 -12.81
C ASN A 142 1.54 9.04 -13.09
N ILE A 143 1.94 9.95 -12.19
CA ILE A 143 3.24 10.62 -12.30
C ILE A 143 4.41 9.63 -12.20
N ILE A 144 4.30 8.61 -11.34
CA ILE A 144 5.33 7.57 -11.20
C ILE A 144 5.33 6.68 -12.44
N GLN A 145 4.14 6.30 -12.93
CA GLN A 145 3.99 5.58 -14.19
C GLN A 145 4.69 6.32 -15.33
N LYS A 146 4.43 7.63 -15.47
CA LYS A 146 5.04 8.47 -16.48
C LYS A 146 6.56 8.52 -16.35
N ILE A 147 7.09 8.73 -15.14
CA ILE A 147 8.54 8.71 -14.88
C ILE A 147 9.16 7.39 -15.35
N LEU A 148 8.55 6.26 -15.02
CA LEU A 148 9.03 4.94 -15.44
C LEU A 148 9.01 4.79 -16.97
N ILE A 149 7.91 5.15 -17.63
CA ILE A 149 7.80 5.10 -19.10
C ILE A 149 8.85 6.01 -19.75
N ASP A 150 9.01 7.24 -19.27
CA ASP A 150 9.94 8.22 -19.84
C ASP A 150 11.38 7.72 -19.73
N LEU A 151 11.77 7.12 -18.59
CA LEU A 151 13.08 6.48 -18.42
C LEU A 151 13.27 5.32 -19.38
N VAL A 152 12.30 4.41 -19.46
CA VAL A 152 12.37 3.26 -20.36
C VAL A 152 12.55 3.72 -21.82
N LYS A 153 11.74 4.68 -22.28
CA LYS A 153 11.80 5.24 -23.64
C LYS A 153 13.11 5.97 -23.93
N TYR A 154 13.60 6.79 -23.00
CA TYR A 154 14.84 7.55 -23.16
C TYR A 154 16.05 6.62 -23.40
N HIS A 155 16.01 5.41 -22.89
CA HIS A 155 17.09 4.43 -23.03
C HIS A 155 16.88 3.40 -24.15
N GLY A 156 16.02 3.70 -25.13
CA GLY A 156 15.89 2.94 -26.36
C GLY A 156 15.20 1.58 -26.20
N VAL A 157 14.49 1.40 -25.09
CA VAL A 157 13.69 0.21 -24.84
C VAL A 157 12.40 0.30 -25.66
N LYS A 158 12.12 -0.71 -26.50
CA LYS A 158 10.92 -0.77 -27.34
C LYS A 158 9.66 -0.88 -26.49
N ASP A 159 8.52 -0.39 -27.00
CA ASP A 159 7.21 -0.46 -26.32
C ASP A 159 6.84 -1.91 -25.92
N GLU A 160 7.31 -2.89 -26.69
CA GLU A 160 7.18 -4.33 -26.41
C GLU A 160 7.77 -4.74 -25.04
N GLU A 161 8.75 -4.00 -24.50
CA GLU A 161 9.32 -4.25 -23.17
C GLU A 161 8.49 -3.70 -22.00
N LEU A 162 7.52 -2.81 -22.26
CA LEU A 162 6.64 -2.25 -21.21
C LEU A 162 5.68 -3.31 -20.65
N GLU A 163 5.39 -4.35 -21.44
CA GLU A 163 4.58 -5.51 -21.07
C GLU A 163 5.36 -6.83 -21.12
N ARG A 164 6.68 -6.76 -21.39
CA ARG A 164 7.48 -7.96 -21.62
C ARG A 164 7.47 -8.85 -20.40
N VAL A 165 7.08 -10.09 -20.65
CA VAL A 165 7.16 -11.18 -19.70
C VAL A 165 8.52 -11.87 -19.89
N ASP A 166 9.28 -11.98 -18.81
CA ASP A 166 10.46 -12.83 -18.77
C ASP A 166 10.03 -14.29 -19.01
N LYS A 167 10.52 -14.88 -20.11
CA LYS A 167 10.09 -16.21 -20.56
C LYS A 167 10.48 -17.35 -19.61
N ARG A 168 11.44 -17.15 -18.70
CA ARG A 168 11.88 -18.16 -17.72
C ARG A 168 11.02 -18.14 -16.48
N THR A 169 10.63 -16.95 -16.03
CA THR A 169 9.88 -16.76 -14.79
C THR A 169 8.37 -16.62 -15.02
N GLY A 170 7.95 -16.29 -16.24
CA GLY A 170 6.55 -15.95 -16.52
C GLY A 170 6.10 -14.63 -15.88
N HIS A 171 7.02 -13.81 -15.39
CA HIS A 171 6.74 -12.54 -14.74
C HIS A 171 7.08 -11.35 -15.61
N LEU A 172 6.36 -10.23 -15.42
CA LEU A 172 6.69 -8.97 -16.07
C LEU A 172 8.12 -8.55 -15.71
N VAL A 173 8.90 -8.10 -16.69
CA VAL A 173 10.29 -7.64 -16.51
C VAL A 173 10.37 -6.51 -15.48
N TRP A 174 9.40 -5.60 -15.50
CA TRP A 174 9.29 -4.50 -14.54
C TRP A 174 8.48 -4.85 -13.28
N GLY A 175 7.98 -6.09 -13.18
CA GLY A 175 7.11 -6.53 -12.09
C GLY A 175 5.67 -5.96 -12.12
N ILE A 176 5.41 -4.96 -12.97
CA ILE A 176 4.10 -4.30 -13.14
C ILE A 176 3.87 -3.95 -14.62
N ASN A 177 2.59 -3.90 -15.05
CA ASN A 177 2.23 -3.43 -16.38
C ASN A 177 2.28 -1.89 -16.40
N LEU A 178 3.29 -1.34 -17.08
CA LEU A 178 3.48 0.12 -17.18
C LEU A 178 2.40 0.81 -18.02
N ASN A 179 1.59 0.10 -18.81
CA ASN A 179 0.46 0.66 -19.56
C ASN A 179 -0.84 0.77 -18.74
N SER A 180 -0.85 0.25 -17.51
CA SER A 180 -2.06 0.30 -16.66
C SER A 180 -2.22 1.64 -15.95
N ASP A 181 -3.45 2.09 -15.71
CA ASP A 181 -3.73 3.32 -14.96
C ASP A 181 -3.50 3.08 -13.45
N PHE A 182 -2.38 3.57 -12.93
CA PHE A 182 -1.99 3.39 -11.53
C PHE A 182 -2.96 4.08 -10.57
N ASN A 183 -3.48 5.26 -10.94
CA ASN A 183 -4.48 5.97 -10.16
C ASN A 183 -5.77 5.17 -10.08
N GLN A 184 -6.28 4.68 -11.21
CA GLN A 184 -7.49 3.89 -11.24
C GLN A 184 -7.36 2.66 -10.35
N ILE A 185 -6.29 1.87 -10.51
CA ILE A 185 -6.05 0.66 -9.72
C ILE A 185 -6.02 0.98 -8.21
N PHE A 186 -5.30 2.01 -7.82
CA PHE A 186 -5.14 2.38 -6.41
C PHE A 186 -6.45 2.92 -5.82
N ASN A 187 -7.09 3.87 -6.50
CA ASN A 187 -8.27 4.57 -6.00
C ASN A 187 -9.49 3.66 -5.92
N GLU A 188 -9.71 2.79 -6.90
CA GLU A 188 -10.78 1.79 -6.83
C GLU A 188 -10.62 0.86 -5.63
N LYS A 189 -9.39 0.47 -5.30
CA LYS A 189 -9.12 -0.40 -4.16
C LYS A 189 -9.24 0.34 -2.83
N LEU A 190 -8.87 1.62 -2.76
CA LEU A 190 -9.14 2.45 -1.58
C LEU A 190 -10.64 2.65 -1.34
N LEU A 191 -11.41 2.91 -2.40
CA LEU A 191 -12.88 2.99 -2.35
C LEU A 191 -13.49 1.69 -1.82
N ALA A 192 -13.08 0.55 -2.41
CA ALA A 192 -13.55 -0.75 -1.98
C ALA A 192 -13.17 -1.07 -0.53
N LEU A 193 -11.97 -0.63 -0.09
CA LEU A 193 -11.52 -0.81 1.29
C LEU A 193 -12.33 0.04 2.27
N GLN A 194 -12.63 1.30 1.91
CA GLN A 194 -13.47 2.18 2.71
C GLN A 194 -14.87 1.59 2.89
N ALA A 195 -15.51 1.17 1.79
CA ALA A 195 -16.81 0.51 1.84
C ALA A 195 -16.78 -0.75 2.72
N ALA A 196 -15.69 -1.53 2.68
CA ALA A 196 -15.53 -2.70 3.52
C ALA A 196 -15.32 -2.37 5.01
N PHE A 197 -14.59 -1.30 5.34
CA PHE A 197 -14.49 -0.82 6.73
C PHE A 197 -15.85 -0.38 7.29
N ASP A 198 -16.63 0.34 6.47
CA ASP A 198 -17.96 0.78 6.84
C ASP A 198 -18.92 -0.40 7.04
N GLY A 199 -18.89 -1.37 6.12
CA GLY A 199 -19.67 -2.59 6.24
C GLY A 199 -19.29 -3.43 7.45
N TYR A 200 -18.00 -3.49 7.79
CA TYR A 200 -17.54 -4.19 9.00
C TYR A 200 -18.13 -3.56 10.26
N GLU A 201 -18.12 -2.23 10.36
CA GLU A 201 -18.71 -1.54 11.50
C GLU A 201 -20.22 -1.80 11.61
N LYS A 202 -20.96 -1.70 10.50
CA LYS A 202 -22.40 -1.98 10.48
C LYS A 202 -22.72 -3.41 10.90
N ALA A 203 -22.02 -4.40 10.32
CA ALA A 203 -22.23 -5.81 10.63
C ALA A 203 -21.87 -6.13 12.10
N ALA A 204 -20.83 -5.50 12.63
CA ALA A 204 -20.44 -5.67 14.03
C ALA A 204 -21.49 -5.10 15.00
N ILE A 205 -22.07 -3.93 14.70
CA ILE A 205 -23.15 -3.32 15.49
C ILE A 205 -24.39 -4.23 15.52
N GLN A 206 -24.70 -4.89 14.41
CA GLN A 206 -25.84 -5.81 14.29
C GLN A 206 -25.52 -7.22 14.82
N GLU A 207 -24.30 -7.45 15.33
CA GLU A 207 -23.82 -8.75 15.79
C GLU A 207 -23.94 -9.87 14.73
N ASP A 208 -23.93 -9.52 13.44
CA ASP A 208 -23.89 -10.47 12.34
C ASP A 208 -22.47 -10.97 12.14
N TRP A 209 -22.07 -11.92 13.00
CA TRP A 209 -20.71 -12.46 13.02
C TRP A 209 -20.35 -13.22 11.74
N ARG A 210 -21.34 -13.67 10.95
CA ARG A 210 -21.11 -14.29 9.64
C ARG A 210 -20.73 -13.23 8.60
N ALA A 211 -21.44 -12.10 8.57
CA ALA A 211 -21.08 -10.96 7.75
C ALA A 211 -19.74 -10.36 8.19
N VAL A 212 -19.51 -10.18 9.49
CA VAL A 212 -18.23 -9.69 10.02
C VAL A 212 -17.07 -10.55 9.50
N ARG A 213 -17.15 -11.88 9.62
CA ARG A 213 -16.12 -12.79 9.11
C ARG A 213 -15.86 -12.59 7.61
N ALA A 214 -16.92 -12.56 6.81
CA ALA A 214 -16.82 -12.40 5.37
C ALA A 214 -16.26 -11.04 4.95
N ILE A 215 -16.66 -9.96 5.64
CA ILE A 215 -16.16 -8.60 5.39
C ILE A 215 -14.70 -8.48 5.80
N LEU A 216 -14.28 -9.02 6.95
CA LEU A 216 -12.87 -9.06 7.34
C LEU A 216 -12.01 -9.84 6.32
N GLN A 217 -12.53 -10.93 5.75
CA GLN A 217 -11.87 -11.65 4.66
C GLN A 217 -11.73 -10.77 3.39
N ARG A 218 -12.74 -9.96 3.07
CA ARG A 218 -12.70 -8.98 1.97
C ARG A 218 -11.67 -7.88 2.24
N ILE A 219 -11.67 -7.29 3.44
CA ILE A 219 -10.68 -6.30 3.88
C ILE A 219 -9.27 -6.86 3.75
N ARG A 220 -9.03 -8.08 4.24
CA ARG A 220 -7.75 -8.79 4.15
C ARG A 220 -7.26 -8.88 2.70
N LEU A 221 -8.16 -9.29 1.78
CA LEU A 221 -7.84 -9.45 0.37
C LEU A 221 -7.53 -8.10 -0.31
N ILE A 222 -8.35 -7.07 -0.07
CA ILE A 222 -8.13 -5.74 -0.66
C ILE A 222 -6.81 -5.15 -0.17
N ASN A 223 -6.51 -5.26 1.14
CA ASN A 223 -5.21 -4.84 1.69
C ASN A 223 -4.05 -5.61 1.07
N PHE A 224 -4.18 -6.92 0.86
CA PHE A 224 -3.15 -7.72 0.19
C PHE A 224 -2.92 -7.25 -1.25
N GLN A 225 -3.99 -6.96 -1.99
CA GLN A 225 -3.91 -6.44 -3.36
C GLN A 225 -3.24 -5.07 -3.42
N LEU A 226 -3.58 -4.15 -2.52
CA LEU A 226 -2.92 -2.84 -2.39
C LEU A 226 -1.43 -2.98 -2.06
N HIS A 227 -1.09 -3.85 -1.10
CA HIS A 227 0.30 -4.17 -0.77
C HIS A 227 1.06 -4.71 -1.99
N LYS A 228 0.48 -5.67 -2.73
CA LYS A 228 1.10 -6.26 -3.92
C LYS A 228 1.30 -5.24 -5.04
N PHE A 229 0.28 -4.42 -5.31
CA PHE A 229 0.36 -3.35 -6.30
C PHE A 229 1.49 -2.36 -5.99
N LEU A 230 1.50 -1.80 -4.77
CA LEU A 230 2.56 -0.86 -4.38
C LEU A 230 3.94 -1.52 -4.32
N SER A 231 4.02 -2.80 -3.95
CA SER A 231 5.30 -3.54 -3.98
C SER A 231 5.81 -3.75 -5.41
N ALA A 232 4.91 -3.95 -6.38
CA ALA A 232 5.25 -4.03 -7.79
C ALA A 232 5.72 -2.67 -8.34
N VAL A 233 5.05 -1.57 -7.99
CA VAL A 233 5.50 -0.20 -8.31
C VAL A 233 6.89 0.06 -7.72
N ARG A 234 7.11 -0.32 -6.45
CA ARG A 234 8.42 -0.21 -5.81
C ARG A 234 9.49 -0.98 -6.56
N LEU A 235 9.22 -2.23 -6.93
CA LEU A 235 10.18 -3.06 -7.67
C LEU A 235 10.54 -2.41 -9.01
N ALA A 236 9.56 -1.88 -9.75
CA ALA A 236 9.81 -1.15 -10.98
C ALA A 236 10.72 0.07 -10.76
N LEU A 237 10.47 0.84 -9.70
CA LEU A 237 11.32 1.96 -9.29
C LEU A 237 12.73 1.51 -8.89
N GLU A 238 12.87 0.41 -8.15
CA GLU A 238 14.16 -0.18 -7.76
C GLU A 238 14.98 -0.59 -8.98
N SER A 239 14.35 -1.28 -9.92
CA SER A 239 14.96 -1.59 -11.21
C SER A 239 15.39 -0.32 -11.93
N ALA A 240 14.53 0.71 -11.98
CA ALA A 240 14.83 1.95 -12.67
C ALA A 240 15.99 2.75 -12.03
N TRP A 241 16.01 2.97 -10.71
CA TRP A 241 17.07 3.79 -10.08
C TRP A 241 18.41 3.04 -9.95
N SER A 242 18.38 1.70 -9.93
CA SER A 242 19.59 0.87 -9.86
C SER A 242 20.22 0.56 -11.22
N ASP A 243 19.49 0.76 -12.32
CA ASP A 243 19.99 0.50 -13.67
C ASP A 243 21.12 1.46 -14.05
N LYS A 244 22.30 0.89 -14.32
CA LYS A 244 23.51 1.63 -14.72
C LYS A 244 23.40 2.25 -16.11
N ARG A 245 22.47 1.78 -16.95
CA ARG A 245 22.14 2.43 -18.22
C ARG A 245 21.52 3.81 -17.98
N PHE A 246 20.82 3.97 -16.87
CA PHE A 246 20.00 5.14 -16.58
C PHE A 246 20.75 6.18 -15.75
N TRP A 247 21.58 5.72 -14.82
CA TRP A 247 22.19 6.61 -13.84
C TRP A 247 23.67 6.29 -13.57
N PRO A 248 24.50 7.32 -13.34
CA PRO A 248 25.83 7.11 -12.78
C PRO A 248 25.77 6.57 -11.35
N SER A 249 26.91 6.06 -10.86
CA SER A 249 27.05 5.65 -9.46
C SER A 249 27.13 6.88 -8.56
N PHE A 250 26.58 6.78 -7.34
CA PHE A 250 26.79 7.82 -6.34
C PHE A 250 28.26 7.86 -5.92
N PRO A 251 28.89 9.05 -5.90
CA PRO A 251 30.17 9.23 -5.21
C PRO A 251 30.04 8.88 -3.73
N GLU A 252 31.15 8.51 -3.11
CA GLU A 252 31.21 8.30 -1.66
C GLU A 252 30.78 9.57 -0.92
N ASN A 253 29.89 9.43 0.07
CA ASN A 253 29.31 10.53 0.84
C ASN A 253 28.48 11.55 0.04
N TYR A 254 27.94 11.18 -1.13
CA TYR A 254 27.03 12.05 -1.88
C TYR A 254 25.84 12.51 -1.01
N LYS A 255 25.53 13.80 -1.08
CA LYS A 255 24.35 14.42 -0.47
C LYS A 255 23.60 15.21 -1.52
N VAL A 256 22.27 15.20 -1.42
CA VAL A 256 21.42 16.05 -2.27
C VAL A 256 21.79 17.52 -2.04
N PRO A 257 22.03 18.32 -3.09
CA PRO A 257 22.39 19.73 -2.93
C PRO A 257 21.34 20.54 -2.16
N ALA A 258 21.79 21.36 -1.20
CA ALA A 258 20.92 22.12 -0.31
C ALA A 258 19.93 23.05 -1.04
N HIS A 259 20.30 23.53 -2.24
CA HIS A 259 19.48 24.44 -3.03
C HIS A 259 18.16 23.81 -3.55
N TYR A 260 18.00 22.50 -3.44
CA TYR A 260 16.72 21.83 -3.72
C TYR A 260 15.70 22.01 -2.58
N ASN A 261 16.12 22.50 -1.40
CA ASN A 261 15.29 22.61 -0.19
C ASN A 261 14.55 21.30 0.15
N TYR A 262 15.15 20.18 -0.22
CA TYR A 262 14.58 18.86 -0.02
C TYR A 262 14.70 18.46 1.46
N LYS A 263 13.56 18.14 2.06
CA LYS A 263 13.47 17.72 3.47
C LYS A 263 13.43 16.19 3.52
N GLU A 264 14.47 15.57 4.10
CA GLU A 264 14.61 14.11 4.28
C GLU A 264 13.49 13.48 5.15
#